data_AF-A0A850SCW0-F1
#
_entry.id   AF-A0A850SCW0-F1
#
_cell.length_a   1.000
_cell.length_b   1.000
_cell.length_c   1.000
_cell.angle_alpha   90.00
_cell.angle_beta   90.00
_cell.angle_gamma   90.00
#
_symmetry.space_group_name_H-M   'P 1'
#
loop_
_entity.id
_entity.type
_entity.pdbx_description
1 polymer ?
#
loop_
_entity_poly.entity_id
_entity_poly.type
_entity_poly.pdbx_seq_one_letter_code
_entity_poly.pdbx_strand_id
1 'polypeptide(L)'
;MMIFRLPALADLKKAGHQERMNLYRRYFASSRYNRLLIQQTLVKSAADPGLAKEVERMEQEHNRDFAETVGRIKEYGYLDEFLDAVKEEDDALQKVIEAYDTRMRAGR
;
A
#
# COMPACT_ATOMS: atom_id res chain seq x y z
N MET A 1 -8.37 -10.00 0.69
CA MET A 1 -7.53 -8.80 0.85
C MET A 1 -8.40 -7.65 1.36
N MET A 2 -7.83 -6.69 2.08
CA MET A 2 -8.54 -5.49 2.52
C MET A 2 -8.82 -4.61 1.30
N ILE A 3 -10.09 -4.28 1.09
CA ILE A 3 -10.54 -3.51 -0.07
C ILE A 3 -10.59 -2.04 0.32
N PHE A 4 -9.75 -1.22 -0.31
CA PHE A 4 -9.88 0.23 -0.25
C PHE A 4 -10.76 0.70 -1.41
N ARG A 5 -11.72 1.59 -1.16
CA ARG A 5 -12.55 2.17 -2.21
C ARG A 5 -12.15 3.63 -2.41
N LEU A 6 -11.54 3.92 -3.55
CA LEU A 6 -11.28 5.29 -3.95
C LEU A 6 -12.62 6.04 -4.11
N PRO A 7 -12.83 7.18 -3.41
CA PRO A 7 -14.03 8.00 -3.53
C PRO A 7 -14.27 8.47 -4.97
N ALA A 8 -15.50 8.90 -5.23
CA ALA A 8 -15.83 9.53 -6.50
C ALA A 8 -15.12 10.89 -6.62
N LEU A 9 -14.89 11.33 -7.87
CA LEU A 9 -14.26 12.63 -8.15
C LEU A 9 -15.01 13.80 -7.48
N ALA A 10 -16.34 13.74 -7.40
CA ALA A 10 -17.14 14.78 -6.76
C ALA A 10 -16.81 14.95 -5.28
N ASP A 11 -16.49 13.85 -4.58
CA ASP A 11 -16.14 13.87 -3.16
C ASP A 11 -14.70 14.34 -2.96
N LEU A 12 -13.78 13.94 -3.85
CA LEU A 12 -12.40 14.43 -3.85
C LEU A 12 -12.32 15.95 -4.09
N LYS A 13 -13.18 16.49 -4.96
CA LYS A 13 -13.26 17.94 -5.22
C LYS A 13 -13.77 18.72 -4.01
N LYS A 14 -14.65 18.12 -3.20
CA LYS A 14 -15.15 18.73 -1.96
C LYS A 14 -14.13 18.63 -0.82
N ALA A 15 -13.29 17.60 -0.85
CA ALA A 15 -12.26 17.40 0.16
C ALA A 15 -11.19 18.49 0.08
N GLY A 16 -10.71 18.96 1.23
CA GLY A 16 -9.50 19.79 1.31
C GLY A 16 -8.22 18.98 1.03
N HIS A 17 -7.10 19.66 0.84
CA HIS A 17 -5.79 19.02 0.62
C HIS A 17 -5.46 17.99 1.73
N GLN A 18 -5.62 18.37 3.00
CA GLN A 18 -5.30 17.49 4.12
C GLN A 18 -6.18 16.23 4.18
N GLU A 19 -7.45 16.35 3.77
CA GLU A 19 -8.39 15.23 3.72
C GLU A 19 -8.05 14.25 2.59
N ARG A 20 -7.62 14.77 1.44
CA ARG A 20 -7.10 13.94 0.33
C ARG A 20 -5.79 13.24 0.72
N MET A 21 -4.87 13.92 1.39
CA MET A 21 -3.67 13.28 1.95
C MET A 21 -4.02 12.15 2.93
N ASN A 22 -4.96 12.38 3.85
CA ASN A 22 -5.43 11.34 4.78
C ASN A 22 -6.13 10.17 4.07
N LEU A 23 -6.79 10.42 2.94
CA LEU A 23 -7.33 9.37 2.10
C LEU A 23 -6.21 8.51 1.50
N TYR A 24 -5.16 9.12 0.95
CA TYR A 24 -4.01 8.40 0.40
C TYR A 24 -3.25 7.60 1.45
N ARG A 25 -3.04 8.15 2.65
CA ARG A 25 -2.45 7.40 3.79
C ARG A 25 -3.27 6.16 4.14
N ARG A 26 -4.61 6.24 4.13
CA ARG A 26 -5.48 5.07 4.36
C ARG A 26 -5.38 4.04 3.23
N TYR A 27 -5.24 4.50 2.00
CA TYR A 27 -4.97 3.63 0.85
C TYR A 27 -3.65 2.86 1.06
N PHE A 28 -2.54 3.57 1.36
CA PHE A 28 -1.24 2.95 1.57
C PHE A 28 -1.20 2.04 2.80
N ALA A 29 -1.90 2.38 3.88
CA ALA A 29 -2.07 1.48 5.03
C ALA A 29 -2.74 0.15 4.61
N SER A 30 -3.81 0.22 3.81
CA SER A 30 -4.52 -0.96 3.30
C SER A 30 -3.65 -1.77 2.34
N SER A 31 -2.92 -1.09 1.45
CA SER A 31 -2.00 -1.70 0.49
C SER A 31 -0.84 -2.44 1.17
N ARG A 32 -0.22 -1.84 2.20
CA ARG A 32 0.82 -2.49 3.01
C ARG A 32 0.30 -3.72 3.74
N TYR A 33 -0.89 -3.63 4.34
CA TYR A 33 -1.50 -4.78 5.00
C TYR A 33 -1.72 -5.94 4.02
N ASN A 34 -2.20 -5.64 2.80
CA ASN A 34 -2.34 -6.64 1.74
C ASN A 34 -0.99 -7.26 1.35
N ARG A 35 0.06 -6.46 1.22
CA ARG A 35 1.43 -6.98 0.95
C ARG A 35 1.93 -7.89 2.07
N LEU A 36 1.65 -7.56 3.33
CA LEU A 36 1.98 -8.42 4.47
C LEU A 36 1.24 -9.76 4.40
N LEU A 37 -0.05 -9.76 4.05
CA LEU A 37 -0.81 -11.01 3.88
C LEU A 37 -0.22 -11.88 2.76
N ILE A 38 0.13 -11.28 1.62
CA ILE A 38 0.79 -11.98 0.51
C ILE A 38 2.09 -12.63 0.99
N GLN A 39 2.94 -11.87 1.69
CA GLN A 39 4.21 -12.38 2.22
C GLN A 39 4.01 -13.51 3.24
N GLN A 40 3.02 -13.40 4.12
CA GLN A 40 2.67 -14.48 5.05
C GLN A 40 2.21 -15.74 4.32
N THR A 41 1.40 -15.61 3.27
CA THR A 41 0.96 -16.73 2.44
C THR A 41 2.15 -17.37 1.69
N LEU A 42 3.08 -16.55 1.19
CA LEU A 42 4.31 -17.02 0.56
C LEU A 42 5.21 -17.81 1.53
N VAL A 43 5.35 -17.35 2.78
CA VAL A 43 6.09 -18.12 3.80
C VAL A 43 5.38 -19.46 4.07
N LYS A 44 4.04 -19.46 4.15
CA LYS A 44 3.26 -20.70 4.35
C LYS A 44 3.35 -21.66 3.16
N SER A 45 3.53 -21.14 1.94
CA SER A 45 3.62 -21.99 0.75
C SER A 45 4.87 -22.87 0.72
N ALA A 46 5.88 -22.57 1.53
CA ALA A 46 7.02 -23.46 1.74
C ALA A 46 6.62 -24.80 2.39
N ALA A 47 5.58 -24.79 3.21
CA ALA A 47 5.02 -25.99 3.85
C ALA A 47 3.83 -26.58 3.08
N ASP A 48 3.11 -25.76 2.32
CA ASP A 48 1.99 -26.18 1.47
C ASP A 48 2.14 -25.62 0.04
N PRO A 49 2.69 -26.41 -0.89
CA PRO A 49 2.86 -26.01 -2.29
C PRO A 49 1.55 -25.64 -3.00
N GLY A 50 0.39 -26.08 -2.50
CA GLY A 50 -0.92 -25.70 -3.02
C GLY A 50 -1.21 -24.20 -2.91
N LEU A 51 -0.54 -23.50 -1.99
CA LEU A 51 -0.68 -22.06 -1.79
C LEU A 51 0.07 -21.21 -2.80
N ALA A 52 0.97 -21.78 -3.62
CA ALA A 52 1.75 -21.00 -4.59
C ALA A 52 0.84 -20.25 -5.60
N LYS A 53 -0.22 -20.91 -6.09
CA LYS A 53 -1.21 -20.28 -6.97
C LYS A 53 -2.01 -19.17 -6.27
N GLU A 54 -2.24 -19.33 -4.98
CA GLU A 54 -2.95 -18.33 -4.18
C GLU A 54 -2.09 -17.07 -3.99
N VAL A 55 -0.78 -17.22 -3.74
CA VAL A 55 0.16 -16.09 -3.70
C VAL A 55 0.14 -15.33 -5.03
N GLU A 56 0.27 -16.04 -6.14
CA GLU A 56 0.27 -15.45 -7.48
C GLU A 56 -1.04 -14.68 -7.76
N ARG A 57 -2.19 -15.26 -7.40
CA ARG A 57 -3.50 -14.60 -7.51
C ARG A 57 -3.56 -13.32 -6.67
N MET A 58 -3.13 -13.38 -5.40
CA MET A 58 -3.14 -12.22 -4.51
C MET A 58 -2.21 -11.11 -4.99
N GLU A 59 -1.04 -11.45 -5.55
CA GLU A 59 -0.13 -10.46 -6.16
C GLU A 59 -0.76 -9.80 -7.40
N GLN A 60 -1.38 -10.57 -8.28
CA GLN A 60 -2.08 -10.03 -9.45
C GLN A 60 -3.22 -9.10 -9.04
N GLU A 61 -3.99 -9.45 -8.01
CA GLU A 61 -5.05 -8.58 -7.46
C GLU A 61 -4.49 -7.30 -6.86
N HIS A 62 -3.41 -7.37 -6.08
CA HIS A 62 -2.78 -6.21 -5.47
C HIS A 62 -2.21 -5.25 -6.51
N ASN A 63 -1.49 -5.78 -7.51
CA ASN A 63 -0.89 -4.98 -8.57
C ASN A 63 -1.94 -4.30 -9.45
N ARG A 64 -3.04 -5.00 -9.73
CA ARG A 64 -4.17 -4.44 -10.48
C ARG A 64 -4.88 -3.34 -9.72
N ASP A 65 -5.18 -3.53 -8.43
CA ASP A 65 -5.78 -2.50 -7.58
C ASP A 65 -4.90 -1.22 -7.54
N PHE A 66 -3.59 -1.40 -7.45
CA PHE A 66 -2.64 -0.29 -7.52
C PHE A 66 -2.68 0.43 -8.87
N ALA A 67 -2.58 -0.30 -9.98
CA ALA A 67 -2.61 0.28 -11.31
C ALA A 67 -3.93 1.03 -11.59
N GLU A 68 -5.07 0.45 -11.22
CA GLU A 68 -6.39 1.07 -11.35
C GLU A 68 -6.53 2.32 -10.50
N THR A 69 -6.05 2.28 -9.25
CA THR A 69 -6.08 3.44 -8.34
C THR A 69 -5.24 4.59 -8.88
N VAL A 70 -4.01 4.33 -9.31
CA VAL A 70 -3.12 5.34 -9.91
C VAL A 70 -3.73 5.91 -11.18
N GLY A 71 -4.30 5.06 -12.05
CA GLY A 71 -4.98 5.48 -13.27
C GLY A 71 -6.11 6.47 -12.97
N ARG A 72 -7.00 6.13 -12.03
CA ARG A 72 -8.11 7.01 -11.63
C ARG A 72 -7.65 8.32 -11.00
N ILE A 73 -6.63 8.29 -10.13
CA ILE A 73 -6.10 9.51 -9.50
C ILE A 73 -5.47 10.45 -10.55
N LYS A 74 -4.78 9.89 -11.54
CA LYS A 74 -4.25 10.64 -12.67
C LYS A 74 -5.36 11.29 -13.50
N GLU A 75 -6.41 10.54 -13.83
CA GLU A 75 -7.60 11.09 -14.51
C GLU A 75 -8.29 12.18 -13.71
N TYR A 76 -8.28 12.09 -12.38
CA TYR A 76 -8.87 13.07 -11.48
C TYR A 76 -8.03 14.34 -11.30
N GLY A 77 -6.77 14.34 -11.77
CA GLY A 77 -5.87 15.50 -11.67
C GLY A 77 -5.21 15.69 -10.30
N TYR A 78 -5.14 14.64 -9.47
CA TYR A 78 -4.54 14.69 -8.12
C TYR A 78 -3.26 13.84 -8.00
N LEU A 79 -2.56 13.62 -9.11
CA LEU A 79 -1.38 12.75 -9.14
C LEU A 79 -0.25 13.30 -8.25
N ASP A 80 -0.02 14.61 -8.25
CA ASP A 80 1.09 15.20 -7.49
C ASP A 80 0.91 15.01 -5.99
N GLU A 81 -0.30 15.25 -5.46
CA GLU A 81 -0.61 15.00 -4.05
C GLU A 81 -0.49 13.52 -3.68
N PHE A 82 -0.88 12.63 -4.60
CA PHE A 82 -0.69 11.20 -4.41
C PHE A 82 0.79 10.81 -4.36
N LEU A 83 1.63 11.40 -5.22
CA LEU A 83 3.08 11.17 -5.20
C LEU A 83 3.73 11.73 -3.93
N ASP A 84 3.23 12.83 -3.40
CA ASP A 84 3.70 13.33 -2.10
C ASP A 84 3.33 12.37 -0.97
N ALA A 85 2.14 11.78 -1.00
CA ALA A 85 1.77 10.72 -0.08
C ALA A 85 2.63 9.44 -0.26
N VAL A 86 3.04 9.10 -1.49
CA VAL A 86 4.01 8.00 -1.74
C VAL A 86 5.34 8.31 -1.05
N LYS A 87 5.87 9.52 -1.19
CA LYS A 87 7.13 9.93 -0.56
C LYS A 87 7.04 9.87 0.97
N GLU A 88 5.93 10.35 1.56
CA GLU A 88 5.71 10.25 3.01
C GLU A 88 5.75 8.79 3.49
N GLU A 89 5.19 7.87 2.71
CA GLU A 89 5.16 6.44 3.05
C GLU A 89 6.52 5.76 2.88
N ASP A 90 7.31 6.15 1.87
CA ASP A 90 8.69 5.70 1.68
C ASP A 90 9.59 6.16 2.83
N ASP A 91 9.54 7.44 3.18
CA ASP A 91 10.25 8.01 4.32
C ASP A 91 9.87 7.33 5.65
N ALA A 92 8.58 7.03 5.84
CA ALA A 92 8.10 6.32 7.02
C ALA A 92 8.63 4.88 7.07
N LEU A 93 8.68 4.18 5.94
CA LEU A 93 9.23 2.83 5.86
C LEU A 93 10.74 2.83 6.14
N GLN A 94 11.47 3.78 5.58
CA GLN A 94 12.91 3.94 5.82
C GLN A 94 13.21 4.12 7.31
N LYS A 95 12.44 4.96 8.02
CA LYS A 95 12.57 5.15 9.48
C LYS A 95 12.31 3.87 10.27
N VAL A 96 11.34 3.06 9.84
CA VAL A 96 11.08 1.76 10.48
C VAL A 96 12.27 0.82 10.29
N ILE A 97 12.82 0.73 9.08
CA ILE A 97 14.00 -0.10 8.79
C ILE A 97 15.20 0.35 9.64
N GLU A 98 15.48 1.65 9.71
CA GLU A 98 16.56 2.21 10.52
C GLU A 98 16.41 1.90 12.02
N ALA A 99 15.20 1.98 12.55
CA ALA A 99 14.91 1.63 13.93
C ALA A 99 15.16 0.13 14.20
N TYR A 100 14.77 -0.75 13.28
CA TYR A 100 15.05 -2.18 13.36
C TYR A 100 16.54 -2.48 13.30
N ASP A 101 17.26 -1.89 12.36
CA ASP A 101 18.71 -2.04 12.22
C ASP A 101 19.45 -1.59 13.47
N THR A 102 19.05 -0.45 14.04
CA THR A 102 19.62 0.07 15.29
C THR A 102 19.41 -0.91 16.44
N ARG A 103 18.19 -1.45 16.60
CA ARG A 103 17.89 -2.46 17.63
C ARG A 103 18.70 -3.74 17.44
N MET A 104 18.81 -4.23 16.20
CA MET A 104 19.53 -5.47 15.89
C MET A 104 21.05 -5.34 16.04
N ARG A 105 21.59 -4.12 15.93
CA ARG A 105 23.01 -3.82 16.22
C ARG A 105 23.25 -3.63 17.72
N ALA A 106 22.33 -3.00 18.44
CA ALA A 106 22.43 -2.80 19.89
C ALA A 106 22.23 -4.08 20.72
N GLY A 107 21.62 -5.12 20.13
CA GLY A 107 21.46 -6.45 20.74
C GLY A 107 22.60 -7.44 20.45
N ARG A 108 23.69 -7.01 19.80
CA ARG A 108 24.95 -7.76 19.65
C ARG A 108 26.01 -7.15 20.55
#